data_AF-A0AAV8WZY9-F1
#
_entry.id   AF-A0AAV8WZY9-F1
#
_cell.length_a   1.000
_cell.length_b   1.000
_cell.length_c   1.000
_cell.angle_alpha   90.00
_cell.angle_beta   90.00
_cell.angle_gamma   90.00
#
_symmetry.space_group_name_H-M   'P 1'
#
loop_
_entity.id
_entity.type
_entity.pdbx_description
1 polymer ?
#
loop_
_entity_poly.entity_id
_entity_poly.type
_entity_poly.pdbx_seq_one_letter_code
_entity_poly.pdbx_strand_id
1 'polypeptide(L)'
;YCIEGDSEKVTPLKDITVSLWFAANEATSFREVSDRFDITKSTLFKIVRVTYFLSNLYPRVTKWSNDLEKVEIETNFRNSNCPGVVGIIDDTHIRIDKPAEDRDSYLNRKHFYSIQVIISIIVYTYITGQYL
;
A
#
# COMPACT_ATOMS: atom_id res chain seq x y z
N TYR A 1 -4.40 -8.96 33.89
CA TYR A 1 -3.20 -9.80 33.76
C TYR A 1 -2.18 -9.03 32.93
N CYS A 2 -1.32 -8.28 33.61
CA CYS A 2 -0.18 -7.63 32.99
C CYS A 2 0.90 -8.69 32.84
N ILE A 3 1.10 -9.18 31.63
CA ILE A 3 2.28 -9.97 31.29
C ILE A 3 3.44 -8.97 31.26
N GLU A 4 4.22 -8.95 32.35
CA GLU A 4 5.62 -8.53 32.32
C GLU A 4 6.38 -9.54 31.46
N GLY A 5 6.19 -9.44 30.15
CA GLY A 5 7.09 -10.04 29.18
C GLY A 5 8.28 -9.10 29.07
N ASP A 6 9.47 -9.61 29.37
CA ASP A 6 10.73 -8.97 28.98
C ASP A 6 10.57 -8.48 27.54
N SER A 7 10.58 -7.15 27.34
CA SER A 7 10.36 -6.62 26.00
C SER A 7 11.60 -6.93 25.19
N GLU A 8 11.58 -8.07 24.48
CA GLU A 8 12.59 -8.38 23.49
C GLU A 8 12.71 -7.16 22.58
N LYS A 9 13.93 -6.64 22.44
CA LYS A 9 14.15 -5.44 21.62
C LYS A 9 13.68 -5.75 20.21
N VAL A 10 12.70 -4.99 19.73
CA VAL A 10 12.21 -5.12 18.36
C VAL A 10 13.39 -4.88 17.42
N THR A 11 13.71 -5.90 16.62
CA THR A 11 14.75 -5.78 15.60
C THR A 11 14.25 -4.89 14.47
N PRO A 12 15.13 -4.19 13.73
CA PRO A 12 14.72 -3.37 12.59
C PRO A 12 13.91 -4.15 11.55
N LEU A 13 14.24 -5.43 11.35
CA LEU A 13 13.47 -6.30 10.45
C LEU A 13 12.04 -6.55 10.97
N LYS A 14 11.89 -6.83 12.27
CA LYS A 14 10.57 -7.02 12.91
C LYS A 14 9.74 -5.74 12.84
N ASP A 15 10.37 -4.58 13.06
CA ASP A 15 9.75 -3.24 12.95
C ASP A 15 9.16 -2.97 11.56
N ILE A 16 9.96 -3.17 10.50
CA ILE A 16 9.53 -3.00 9.11
C ILE A 16 8.44 -4.01 8.75
N THR A 17 8.59 -5.27 9.16
CA THR A 17 7.63 -6.33 8.87
C THR A 17 6.26 -6.02 9.48
N VAL A 18 6.24 -5.60 10.75
CA VAL A 18 5.00 -5.20 11.44
C VAL A 18 4.38 -3.98 10.75
N SER A 19 5.18 -2.98 10.40
CA SER A 19 4.72 -1.76 9.71
C SER A 19 4.02 -2.06 8.38
N LEU A 20 4.67 -2.88 7.54
CA LEU A 20 4.15 -3.26 6.22
C LEU A 20 2.90 -4.15 6.37
N TRP A 21 2.93 -5.11 7.29
CA TRP A 21 1.79 -5.97 7.54
C TRP A 21 0.57 -5.16 8.01
N PHE A 22 0.78 -4.21 8.93
CA PHE A 22 -0.28 -3.32 9.38
C PHE A 22 -0.85 -2.47 8.23
N ALA A 23 0.00 -1.89 7.39
CA ALA A 23 -0.43 -1.07 6.26
C ALA A 23 -1.21 -1.87 5.19
N ALA A 24 -0.88 -3.15 5.00
CA ALA A 24 -1.54 -4.02 4.03
C ALA A 24 -2.89 -4.58 4.51
N ASN A 25 -3.19 -4.52 5.80
CA ASN A 25 -4.39 -5.13 6.40
C ASN A 25 -5.32 -4.06 6.98
N GLU A 26 -6.17 -3.50 6.13
CA GLU A 26 -7.00 -2.30 6.38
C GLU A 26 -8.03 -2.46 7.53
N ALA A 27 -8.36 -3.71 7.92
CA ALA A 27 -9.40 -4.00 8.91
C ALA A 27 -8.87 -4.66 10.21
N THR A 28 -7.56 -4.66 10.45
CA THR A 28 -7.00 -5.33 11.65
C THR A 28 -6.89 -4.40 12.85
N SER A 29 -7.30 -4.90 14.02
CA SER A 29 -7.16 -4.18 15.28
C SER A 29 -5.73 -4.22 15.83
N PHE A 30 -5.35 -3.20 16.61
CA PHE A 30 -4.05 -3.19 17.31
C PHE A 30 -3.81 -4.42 18.18
N ARG A 31 -4.89 -5.01 18.72
CA ARG A 31 -4.81 -6.22 19.52
C ARG A 31 -4.36 -7.42 18.67
N GLU A 32 -5.01 -7.65 17.55
CA GLU A 32 -4.68 -8.76 16.66
C GLU A 32 -3.25 -8.67 16.13
N VAL A 33 -2.78 -7.45 15.78
CA VAL A 33 -1.38 -7.27 15.34
C VAL A 33 -0.41 -7.49 16.50
N SER A 34 -0.73 -6.96 17.69
CA SER A 34 0.10 -7.14 18.89
C SER A 34 0.24 -8.62 19.24
N ASP A 35 -0.86 -9.37 19.24
CA ASP A 35 -0.90 -10.79 19.54
C ASP A 35 -0.18 -11.60 18.46
N ARG A 36 -0.30 -11.23 17.18
CA ARG A 36 0.33 -11.92 16.04
C ARG A 36 1.86 -11.82 16.05
N PHE A 37 2.39 -10.65 16.40
CA PHE A 37 3.83 -10.38 16.37
C PHE A 37 4.49 -10.49 17.75
N ASP A 38 3.73 -10.88 18.77
CA ASP A 38 4.16 -10.94 20.16
C ASP A 38 4.85 -9.64 20.60
N ILE A 39 4.10 -8.53 20.47
CA ILE A 39 4.54 -7.20 20.88
C ILE A 39 3.43 -6.52 21.69
N THR A 40 3.81 -5.60 22.56
CA THR A 40 2.82 -4.79 23.27
C THR A 40 2.16 -3.77 22.34
N LYS A 41 0.92 -3.38 22.64
CA LYS A 41 0.21 -2.31 21.90
C LYS A 41 0.98 -0.99 21.89
N SER A 42 1.72 -0.68 22.96
CA SER A 42 2.55 0.54 23.03
C SER A 42 3.73 0.50 22.09
N THR A 43 4.34 -0.67 21.90
CA THR A 43 5.37 -0.89 20.89
C THR A 43 4.79 -0.81 19.49
N LEU A 44 3.67 -1.49 19.22
CA LEU A 44 2.98 -1.39 17.93
C LEU A 44 2.65 0.06 17.56
N PHE A 45 2.17 0.86 18.50
CA PHE A 45 1.89 2.29 18.29
C PHE A 45 3.13 3.08 17.85
N LYS A 46 4.32 2.76 18.39
CA LYS A 46 5.57 3.39 17.96
C LYS A 46 5.94 2.99 16.53
N ILE A 47 5.76 1.71 16.19
CA ILE A 47 6.06 1.15 14.86
C ILE A 47 5.19 1.82 13.78
N VAL A 48 3.86 1.79 13.96
CA VAL A 48 2.90 2.30 12.96
C VAL A 48 2.88 3.83 12.85
N ARG A 49 3.60 4.55 13.72
CA ARG A 49 3.74 6.01 13.66
C ARG A 49 4.34 6.46 12.33
N VAL A 50 5.26 5.67 11.75
CA VAL A 50 5.84 5.96 10.43
C VAL A 50 4.77 5.84 9.35
N THR A 51 3.98 4.75 9.36
CA THR A 51 2.86 4.56 8.44
C THR A 51 1.86 5.72 8.55
N TYR A 52 1.50 6.11 9.78
CA TYR A 52 0.61 7.25 10.02
C TYR A 52 1.17 8.56 9.46
N PHE A 53 2.47 8.83 9.64
CA PHE A 53 3.12 10.00 9.08
C PHE A 53 3.08 9.99 7.54
N LEU A 54 3.35 8.85 6.91
CA LEU A 54 3.26 8.70 5.46
C LEU A 54 1.84 8.91 4.95
N SER A 55 0.82 8.39 5.63
CA SER A 55 -0.59 8.63 5.31
C SER A 55 -0.96 10.12 5.36
N ASN A 56 -0.36 10.89 6.28
CA ASN A 56 -0.58 12.34 6.36
C ASN A 56 0.20 13.13 5.30
N LEU A 57 1.34 12.61 4.81
CA LEU A 57 2.05 13.19 3.68
C LEU A 57 1.38 12.86 2.34
N TYR A 58 0.67 11.74 2.26
CA TYR A 58 0.06 11.22 1.04
C TYR A 58 -0.72 12.26 0.22
N PRO A 59 -1.59 13.11 0.81
CA PRO A 59 -2.34 14.11 0.05
C PRO A 59 -1.48 15.25 -0.52
N ARG A 60 -0.25 15.43 -0.02
CA ARG A 60 0.68 16.46 -0.50
C ARG A 60 1.51 15.99 -1.69
N VAL A 61 1.81 14.70 -1.74
CA VAL A 61 2.60 14.08 -2.83
C VAL A 61 1.72 13.55 -3.94
N THR A 62 0.47 13.20 -3.64
CA THR A 62 -0.48 12.68 -4.63
C THR A 62 -1.50 13.75 -4.98
N LYS A 63 -1.45 14.23 -6.22
CA LYS A 63 -2.49 15.09 -6.75
C LYS A 63 -3.61 14.21 -7.32
N TRP A 64 -4.79 14.25 -6.72
CA TRP A 64 -5.99 13.68 -7.33
C TRP A 64 -6.52 14.63 -8.39
N SER A 65 -6.89 14.07 -9.54
CA SER A 65 -7.60 14.80 -10.57
C SER A 65 -8.90 15.35 -9.99
N ASN A 66 -9.11 16.66 -10.09
CA ASN A 66 -10.41 17.25 -9.77
C ASN A 66 -11.45 16.88 -10.84
N ASP A 67 -12.72 17.19 -10.62
CA ASP A 67 -13.80 16.76 -11.53
C ASP A 67 -13.66 17.30 -12.95
N LEU A 68 -13.11 18.51 -13.13
CA LEU A 68 -12.83 19.06 -14.46
C LEU A 68 -11.67 18.30 -15.13
N GLU A 69 -10.59 18.04 -14.39
CA GLU A 69 -9.45 17.25 -14.87
C GLU A 69 -9.89 15.82 -15.25
N LYS A 70 -10.80 15.20 -14.50
CA LYS A 70 -11.36 13.87 -14.84
C LYS A 70 -12.10 13.89 -16.17
N VAL A 71 -12.90 14.92 -16.45
CA VAL A 71 -13.63 15.07 -17.72
C VAL A 71 -12.66 15.27 -18.89
N GLU A 72 -11.62 16.06 -18.70
CA GLU A 72 -10.57 16.26 -19.71
C GLU A 72 -9.83 14.95 -20.01
N ILE A 73 -9.41 14.23 -18.96
CA ILE A 73 -8.75 12.92 -19.09
C ILE A 73 -9.65 11.93 -19.83
N GLU A 74 -10.92 11.83 -19.44
CA GLU A 74 -11.89 10.93 -20.09
C GLU A 74 -12.09 11.28 -21.57
N THR A 75 -12.18 12.56 -21.91
CA THR A 75 -12.32 13.02 -23.29
C THR A 75 -11.09 12.60 -24.13
N ASN A 76 -9.89 12.76 -23.59
CA ASN A 76 -8.65 12.38 -24.27
C ASN A 76 -8.54 10.87 -24.49
N PHE A 77 -8.91 10.06 -23.48
CA PHE A 77 -8.90 8.60 -23.60
C PHE A 77 -10.02 8.06 -24.49
N ARG A 78 -11.20 8.70 -24.50
CA ARG A 78 -12.28 8.37 -25.43
C ARG A 78 -11.84 8.51 -26.89
N ASN A 79 -11.08 9.56 -27.21
CA ASN A 79 -10.50 9.76 -28.55
C ASN A 79 -9.45 8.68 -28.93
N SER A 80 -8.93 7.97 -27.92
CA SER A 80 -7.98 6.87 -28.08
C SER A 80 -8.65 5.49 -27.98
N ASN A 81 -9.98 5.40 -28.12
CA ASN A 81 -10.79 4.18 -27.98
C ASN A 81 -10.77 3.54 -26.57
N CYS A 82 -10.52 4.34 -25.53
CA CYS A 82 -10.57 3.91 -24.12
C CYS A 82 -11.57 4.76 -23.32
N PRO A 83 -12.89 4.71 -23.60
CA PRO A 83 -13.88 5.52 -22.92
C PRO A 83 -13.97 5.19 -21.41
N GLY A 84 -14.31 6.19 -20.59
CA GLY A 84 -14.50 6.03 -19.14
C GLY A 84 -13.23 6.00 -18.29
N VAL A 85 -12.05 6.16 -18.90
CA VAL A 85 -10.77 6.24 -18.17
C VAL A 85 -10.58 7.66 -17.62
N VAL A 86 -10.49 7.78 -16.29
CA VAL A 86 -10.26 9.07 -15.58
C VAL A 86 -8.85 9.19 -14.99
N GLY A 87 -7.99 8.20 -15.25
CA GLY A 87 -6.61 8.13 -14.81
C GLY A 87 -5.99 6.76 -15.11
N ILE A 88 -4.66 6.70 -15.15
CA ILE A 88 -3.88 5.44 -15.27
C ILE A 88 -3.00 5.31 -14.03
N ILE A 89 -2.95 4.10 -13.49
CA ILE A 89 -2.01 3.72 -12.44
C ILE A 89 -1.08 2.67 -13.05
N ASP A 90 0.23 2.87 -12.89
CA ASP A 90 1.24 1.88 -13.24
C ASP A 90 1.94 1.39 -11.96
N ASP A 91 2.41 0.16 -11.99
CA ASP A 91 3.19 -0.38 -10.90
C ASP A 91 4.63 0.14 -10.94
N THR A 92 5.34 0.03 -9.82
CA THR A 92 6.77 0.31 -9.78
C THR A 92 7.51 -0.88 -9.21
N HIS A 93 8.56 -1.29 -9.91
CA HIS A 93 9.40 -2.43 -9.52
C HIS A 93 10.69 -1.95 -8.86
N ILE A 94 10.84 -2.25 -7.56
CA ILE A 94 12.10 -2.02 -6.84
C ILE A 94 13.01 -3.20 -7.12
N ARG A 95 14.16 -2.96 -7.75
CA ARG A 95 15.16 -4.01 -8.02
C ARG A 95 15.72 -4.58 -6.72
N ILE A 96 15.87 -5.90 -6.70
CA ILE A 96 16.53 -6.63 -5.63
C ILE A 96 17.55 -7.61 -6.20
N ASP A 97 18.49 -8.04 -5.37
CA ASP A 97 19.34 -9.17 -5.69
C ASP A 97 18.51 -10.45 -5.78
N LYS A 98 19.05 -11.46 -6.48
CA LYS A 98 18.41 -12.75 -6.62
C LYS A 98 18.13 -13.36 -5.25
N PRO A 99 16.86 -13.62 -4.90
CA PRO A 99 16.52 -14.30 -3.65
C PRO A 99 17.12 -15.70 -3.60
N ALA A 100 17.60 -16.10 -2.41
CA ALA A 100 18.05 -17.47 -2.16
C ALA A 100 16.88 -18.46 -2.21
N GLU A 101 15.75 -18.05 -1.62
CA GLU A 101 14.49 -18.79 -1.54
C GLU A 101 13.45 -18.18 -2.47
N ASP A 102 12.60 -19.02 -3.06
CA ASP A 102 11.44 -18.62 -3.89
C ASP A 102 11.72 -17.55 -4.97
N ARG A 103 12.89 -17.66 -5.63
CA ARG A 103 13.37 -16.69 -6.63
C ARG A 103 12.36 -16.39 -7.75
N ASP A 104 11.54 -17.37 -8.12
CA ASP A 104 10.64 -17.27 -9.27
C ASP A 104 9.47 -16.31 -8.97
N SER A 105 9.07 -16.19 -7.69
CA SER A 105 8.08 -15.21 -7.23
C SER A 105 8.54 -13.76 -7.38
N TYR A 106 9.85 -13.52 -7.48
CA TYR A 106 10.42 -12.17 -7.62
C TYR A 106 10.90 -11.86 -9.04
N LEU A 107 10.84 -12.83 -9.97
CA LEU A 107 11.25 -12.62 -11.35
C LEU A 107 10.13 -11.92 -12.13
N ASN A 108 10.41 -10.70 -12.60
CA ASN A 108 9.42 -9.94 -13.36
C ASN A 108 9.44 -10.26 -14.87
N ARG A 109 8.48 -9.68 -15.60
CA ARG A 109 8.33 -9.82 -17.06
C ARG A 109 9.52 -9.27 -17.86
N LYS A 110 10.35 -8.41 -17.25
CA LYS A 110 11.57 -7.83 -17.85
C LYS A 110 12.82 -8.65 -17.49
N HIS A 111 12.65 -9.86 -16.95
CA HIS A 111 13.72 -10.80 -16.60
C HIS A 111 14.72 -10.27 -15.57
N PHE A 112 14.27 -9.49 -14.59
CA PHE A 112 15.07 -9.15 -13.41
C PHE A 112 14.29 -9.35 -12.11
N TYR A 113 15.01 -9.53 -11.00
CA TYR A 113 14.42 -9.73 -9.68
C TYR A 113 13.96 -8.40 -9.09
N SER A 114 12.72 -8.32 -8.63
CA SER A 114 12.14 -7.10 -8.08
C SER A 114 10.96 -7.36 -7.16
N ILE A 115 10.71 -6.41 -6.26
CA ILE A 115 9.46 -6.31 -5.51
C ILE A 115 8.55 -5.34 -6.26
N GLN A 116 7.35 -5.80 -6.62
CA GLN A 116 6.32 -4.96 -7.19
C GLN A 116 5.67 -4.13 -6.08
N VAL A 117 5.72 -2.81 -6.22
CA VAL A 117 5.05 -1.86 -5.33
C VAL A 117 3.90 -1.24 -6.12
N ILE A 118 2.68 -1.55 -5.67
CA ILE A 118 1.46 -0.95 -6.20
C ILE A 118 0.92 -0.02 -5.12
N ILE A 119 0.79 1.27 -5.43
CA ILE A 119 0.00 2.18 -4.61
C ILE A 119 -1.45 1.97 -5.02
N SER A 120 -2.16 1.11 -4.30
CA SER A 120 -3.55 0.77 -4.57
C SER A 120 -4.45 1.97 -4.34
N ILE A 121 -5.07 2.54 -5.39
CA ILE A 121 -6.30 3.33 -5.23
C ILE A 121 -7.37 2.94 -6.25
N ILE A 122 -8.58 2.92 -5.70
CA ILE A 122 -9.87 2.59 -6.30
C ILE A 122 -10.08 3.43 -7.56
N VAL A 123 -10.08 2.77 -8.73
CA VAL A 123 -10.67 3.31 -9.95
C VAL A 123 -12.18 3.32 -9.73
N TYR A 124 -12.76 4.48 -9.44
CA TYR A 124 -14.20 4.65 -9.58
C TYR A 124 -14.50 4.64 -11.07
N THR A 125 -14.84 3.47 -11.61
CA THR A 125 -15.57 3.41 -12.86
C THR A 125 -16.92 4.04 -12.58
N TYR A 126 -17.17 5.24 -13.12
CA TYR A 126 -18.54 5.72 -13.27
C TYR A 126 -19.21 4.78 -14.26
N ILE A 127 -19.82 3.71 -13.76
CA ILE A 127 -20.85 3.01 -14.50
C ILE A 127 -21.99 4.02 -14.60
N THR A 128 -22.10 4.68 -15.74
CA THR A 128 -23.21 5.55 -16.08
C THR A 128 -24.51 4.79 -15.86
N GLY A 129 -25.31 5.18 -14.87
CA GLY A 129 -26.66 4.68 -14.74
C GLY A 129 -27.27 4.83 -13.35
N GLN A 130 -27.91 5.98 -13.15
CA GLN A 130 -28.96 6.26 -12.16
C GLN A 130 -28.52 6.74 -10.78
N TYR A 131 -28.55 8.07 -10.67
CA TYR A 131 -29.06 8.74 -9.48
C TYR A 131 -30.55 8.35 -9.29
N LEU A 132 -30.87 7.69 -8.17
CA LEU A 132 -32.15 7.80 -7.46
C LEU A 132 -31.85 7.90 -5.96
#